data_AF-A0A9P7S6F3-F1
#
_entry.id   AF-A0A9P7S6F3-F1
#
_cell.length_a   1.000
_cell.length_b   1.000
_cell.length_c   1.000
_cell.angle_alpha   90.00
_cell.angle_beta   90.00
_cell.angle_gamma   90.00
#
_symmetry.space_group_name_H-M   'P 1'
#
loop_
_entity.id
_entity.type
_entity.pdbx_description
1 polymer ?
#
loop_
_entity_poly.entity_id
_entity_poly.type
_entity_poly.pdbx_seq_one_letter_code
_entity_poly.pdbx_strand_id
1 'polypeptide(L)'
;MEVSQRGSSCQQHLSMEIQTNRQGRKGQLQVLYKLRSVLQNSGSIQDVQPRFGARVPILRGITSKNLGCIGVDITVNHEDGPKCVKAIRRYLLQMPALRPLIFVLKSLLSYRNLNDAAERGLSSYSLTCMCISFLQLNPKNRPKEWIENPYKAKSLGILLRDFLEYYAVEFPYAESYISVLQGRLLPKASVDWIQKENADLLAIECLVKHRNDVARATNRIPAIREAFKSASETLLQTSLKDKTTLGSIIPFKGLGARRPEVFPDLVISSQRLPSSASMDRLSTDKEGQQHSPSFHKLAITAREENEGKKTPKTKTQPPDRTALQKNVNVSSSTSSSQICEAFLPKGTRDGL
;
A
#
# COMPACT_ATOMS: atom_id res chain seq x y z
N MET A 1 26.48 30.64 -12.57
CA MET A 1 25.29 29.83 -12.88
C MET A 1 25.18 28.74 -11.83
N GLU A 2 24.51 29.05 -10.72
CA GLU A 2 24.24 28.09 -9.65
C GLU A 2 23.13 27.13 -10.11
N VAL A 3 23.51 25.90 -10.44
CA VAL A 3 22.56 24.81 -10.57
C VAL A 3 22.06 24.50 -9.17
N SER A 4 20.91 25.07 -8.82
CA SER A 4 20.15 24.72 -7.62
C SER A 4 19.84 23.23 -7.68
N GLN A 5 20.67 22.44 -7.00
CA GLN A 5 20.39 21.04 -6.72
C GLN A 5 19.13 21.01 -5.88
N ARG A 6 17.99 20.72 -6.52
CA ARG A 6 16.75 20.36 -5.83
C ARG A 6 17.06 19.11 -5.01
N GLY A 7 17.37 19.34 -3.74
CA GLY A 7 17.55 18.30 -2.74
C GLY A 7 16.38 17.32 -2.86
N SER A 8 16.73 16.05 -2.99
CA SER A 8 15.81 14.91 -3.08
C SER A 8 15.02 14.78 -1.77
N SER A 9 14.08 15.70 -1.57
CA SER A 9 13.21 15.80 -0.41
C SER A 9 12.12 14.75 -0.53
N CYS A 10 12.10 13.83 0.44
CA CYS A 10 11.01 12.92 0.81
C CYS A 10 9.98 12.60 -0.30
N GLN A 11 10.14 11.48 -1.01
CA GLN A 11 9.17 10.96 -2.00
C GLN A 11 7.82 10.54 -1.40
N GLN A 12 7.54 10.83 -0.12
CA GLN A 12 6.32 10.43 0.55
C GLN A 12 5.46 11.68 0.82
N HIS A 13 4.41 11.84 0.01
CA HIS A 13 3.43 12.90 0.20
C HIS A 13 2.29 12.40 1.07
N LEU A 14 1.83 13.28 1.96
CA LEU A 14 0.62 13.08 2.73
C LEU A 14 -0.60 13.38 1.86
N SER A 15 -1.44 12.38 1.63
CA SER A 15 -2.70 12.58 0.91
C SER A 15 -3.77 13.13 1.85
N MET A 16 -4.38 14.24 1.47
CA MET A 16 -5.51 14.87 2.14
C MET A 16 -6.71 14.92 1.20
N GLU A 17 -7.90 14.66 1.72
CA GLU A 17 -9.15 14.82 1.01
C GLU A 17 -10.03 15.84 1.73
N ILE A 18 -10.60 16.76 0.95
CA ILE A 18 -11.57 17.76 1.43
C ILE A 18 -12.93 17.42 0.85
N GLN A 19 -13.94 17.32 1.72
CA GLN A 19 -15.32 17.16 1.31
C GLN A 19 -16.05 18.50 1.24
N THR A 20 -16.84 18.69 0.19
CA THR A 20 -17.62 19.89 -0.04
C THR A 20 -18.92 19.56 -0.78
N ASN A 21 -19.95 20.37 -0.57
CA ASN A 21 -21.23 20.25 -1.29
C ASN A 21 -21.12 20.58 -2.80
N ARG A 22 -20.00 21.14 -3.26
CA ARG A 22 -19.75 21.46 -4.67
C ARG A 22 -19.50 20.20 -5.48
N GLN A 23 -20.51 19.77 -6.24
CA GLN A 23 -20.44 18.57 -7.06
C GLN A 23 -19.79 18.81 -8.43
N GLY A 24 -19.26 17.73 -9.01
CA GLY A 24 -18.68 17.70 -10.35
C GLY A 24 -17.32 18.39 -10.48
N ARG A 25 -16.66 18.16 -11.62
CA ARG A 25 -15.29 18.64 -11.89
C ARG A 25 -15.15 20.16 -11.77
N LYS A 26 -16.13 20.92 -12.27
CA LYS A 26 -16.13 22.40 -12.17
C LYS A 26 -16.14 22.85 -10.71
N GLY A 27 -16.97 22.23 -9.86
CA GLY A 27 -17.04 22.53 -8.43
C GLY A 27 -15.75 22.18 -7.70
N GLN A 28 -15.18 21.00 -7.96
CA GLN A 28 -13.89 20.58 -7.42
C GLN A 28 -12.78 21.56 -7.78
N LEU A 29 -12.68 21.97 -9.04
CA LEU A 29 -11.66 22.91 -9.50
C LEU A 29 -11.81 24.28 -8.85
N GLN A 30 -13.03 24.82 -8.76
CA GLN A 30 -13.28 26.11 -8.07
C GLN A 30 -12.78 26.08 -6.62
N VAL A 31 -13.04 24.97 -5.91
CA VAL A 31 -12.58 24.78 -4.53
C VAL A 31 -11.06 24.69 -4.47
N LEU A 32 -10.43 23.93 -5.37
CA LEU A 32 -8.97 23.80 -5.44
C LEU A 32 -8.28 25.14 -5.79
N TYR A 33 -8.83 25.93 -6.70
CA TYR A 33 -8.32 27.27 -7.01
C TYR A 33 -8.41 28.19 -5.79
N LYS A 34 -9.56 28.21 -5.11
CA LYS A 34 -9.73 29.00 -3.88
C LYS A 34 -8.77 28.56 -2.79
N LEU A 35 -8.62 27.24 -2.61
CA LEU A 35 -7.72 26.66 -1.62
C LEU A 35 -6.26 27.03 -1.91
N ARG A 36 -5.85 26.98 -3.18
CA ARG A 36 -4.50 27.42 -3.59
C ARG A 36 -4.21 28.84 -3.12
N SER A 37 -5.12 29.78 -3.38
CA SER A 37 -4.95 31.18 -2.95
C SER A 37 -4.86 31.30 -1.43
N VAL A 38 -5.72 30.60 -0.68
CA VAL A 38 -5.71 30.64 0.79
C VAL A 38 -4.40 30.06 1.35
N LEU A 39 -3.94 28.92 0.84
CA LEU A 39 -2.73 28.25 1.31
C LEU A 39 -1.46 29.04 0.98
N GLN A 40 -1.42 29.68 -0.20
CA GLN A 40 -0.31 30.56 -0.57
C GLN A 40 -0.25 31.79 0.34
N ASN A 41 -1.40 32.35 0.71
CA ASN A 41 -1.48 33.54 1.57
C ASN A 41 -1.22 33.21 3.06
N SER A 42 -1.55 32.00 3.52
CA SER A 42 -1.35 31.61 4.92
C SER A 42 0.10 31.28 5.28
N GLY A 43 0.96 31.08 4.28
CA GLY A 43 2.36 30.68 4.47
C GLY A 43 2.54 29.26 5.03
N SER A 44 1.46 28.51 5.24
CA SER A 44 1.50 27.16 5.86
C SER A 44 1.95 26.08 4.88
N ILE A 45 1.76 26.29 3.58
CA ILE A 45 2.22 25.40 2.51
C ILE A 45 2.99 26.22 1.48
N GLN A 46 4.24 25.83 1.27
CA GLN A 46 5.16 26.36 0.28
C GLN A 46 5.03 25.59 -1.05
N ASP A 47 5.40 26.25 -2.15
CA ASP A 47 5.42 25.65 -3.50
C ASP A 47 4.11 24.94 -3.88
N VAL A 48 2.98 25.64 -3.73
CA VAL A 48 1.65 25.11 -4.05
C VAL A 48 1.46 24.99 -5.57
N GLN A 49 1.65 23.77 -6.09
CA GLN A 49 1.59 23.41 -7.50
C GLN A 49 0.28 22.70 -7.86
N PRO A 50 -0.54 23.27 -8.76
CA PRO A 50 -1.76 22.62 -9.23
C PRO A 50 -1.48 21.55 -10.30
N ARG A 51 -2.19 20.42 -10.23
CA ARG A 51 -2.20 19.35 -11.24
C ARG A 51 -3.64 19.07 -11.69
N PHE A 52 -4.28 20.10 -12.22
CA PHE A 52 -5.72 20.08 -12.55
C PHE A 52 -6.08 19.36 -13.84
N GLY A 53 -5.10 19.11 -14.72
CA GLY A 53 -5.28 18.34 -15.95
C GLY A 53 -5.38 16.82 -15.74
N ALA A 54 -5.04 16.32 -14.55
CA ALA A 54 -5.11 14.90 -14.25
C ALA A 54 -6.57 14.40 -14.18
N ARG A 55 -6.74 13.06 -14.25
CA ARG A 55 -8.05 12.40 -14.06
C ARG A 55 -8.68 12.83 -12.73
N VAL A 56 -7.89 12.85 -11.66
CA VAL A 56 -8.23 13.42 -10.36
C VAL A 56 -7.43 14.72 -10.18
N PRO A 57 -8.07 15.90 -10.17
CA PRO A 57 -7.38 17.16 -9.90
C PRO A 57 -6.77 17.17 -8.49
N ILE A 58 -5.47 17.47 -8.42
CA ILE A 58 -4.70 17.49 -7.16
C ILE A 58 -4.01 18.83 -7.00
N LEU A 59 -3.90 19.30 -5.76
CA LEU A 59 -3.04 20.41 -5.37
C LEU A 59 -1.87 19.85 -4.54
N ARG A 60 -0.65 19.99 -5.03
CA ARG A 60 0.56 19.50 -4.38
C ARG A 60 1.32 20.66 -3.73
N GLY A 61 1.92 20.44 -2.57
CA GLY A 61 2.80 21.44 -1.94
C GLY A 61 3.65 20.83 -0.84
N ILE A 62 4.42 21.65 -0.15
CA ILE A 62 5.28 21.24 0.98
C ILE A 62 4.90 22.09 2.19
N THR A 63 4.64 21.48 3.35
CA THR A 63 4.35 22.28 4.56
C THR A 63 5.54 23.17 4.93
N SER A 64 5.26 24.27 5.60
CA SER A 64 6.31 25.19 6.08
C SER A 64 7.29 24.51 7.03
N LYS A 65 8.47 25.12 7.24
CA LYS A 65 9.55 24.55 8.07
C LYS A 65 9.11 24.21 9.50
N ASN A 66 8.27 25.04 10.10
CA ASN A 66 7.68 24.81 11.43
C ASN A 66 6.71 23.62 11.48
N LEU A 67 6.23 23.14 10.33
CA LEU A 67 5.34 21.98 10.18
C LEU A 67 6.08 20.77 9.58
N GLY A 68 7.42 20.77 9.60
CA GLY A 68 8.24 19.60 9.28
C GLY A 68 8.53 19.35 7.80
N CYS A 69 8.26 20.30 6.89
CA CYS A 69 8.56 20.18 5.46
C CYS A 69 7.98 18.90 4.80
N ILE A 70 6.74 18.57 5.15
CA ILE A 70 6.06 17.37 4.68
C ILE A 70 5.41 17.67 3.32
N GLY A 71 5.66 16.84 2.30
CA GLY A 71 4.94 16.94 1.03
C GLY A 71 3.45 16.62 1.25
N VAL A 72 2.55 17.38 0.65
CA VAL A 72 1.10 17.20 0.80
C VAL A 72 0.44 17.20 -0.57
N ASP A 73 -0.45 16.25 -0.80
CA ASP A 73 -1.31 16.14 -1.98
C ASP A 73 -2.77 16.28 -1.54
N ILE A 74 -3.44 17.37 -1.96
CA ILE A 74 -4.81 17.68 -1.57
C ILE A 74 -5.77 17.41 -2.74
N THR A 75 -6.82 16.66 -2.47
CA THR A 75 -7.92 16.35 -3.39
C THR A 75 -9.25 16.83 -2.83
N VAL A 76 -10.26 17.02 -3.70
CA VAL A 76 -11.61 17.45 -3.33
C VAL A 76 -12.63 16.44 -3.82
N ASN A 77 -13.50 15.96 -2.93
CA ASN A 77 -14.57 14.99 -3.22
C ASN A 77 -14.07 13.75 -3.99
N HIS A 78 -13.02 13.10 -3.48
CA HIS A 78 -12.43 11.89 -4.05
C HIS A 78 -12.61 10.69 -3.10
N GLU A 79 -13.86 10.32 -2.86
CA GLU A 79 -14.23 9.35 -1.82
C GLU A 79 -13.61 7.95 -1.98
N ASP A 80 -13.16 7.60 -3.20
CA ASP A 80 -12.52 6.32 -3.49
C ASP A 80 -11.23 6.15 -2.68
N GLY A 81 -10.51 7.24 -2.40
CA GLY A 81 -9.24 7.21 -1.67
C GLY A 81 -9.40 6.63 -0.25
N PRO A 82 -10.20 7.25 0.64
CA PRO A 82 -10.44 6.76 1.99
C PRO A 82 -11.06 5.35 2.02
N LYS A 83 -11.96 5.04 1.08
CA LYS A 83 -12.54 3.70 0.95
C LYS A 83 -11.46 2.66 0.65
N CYS A 84 -10.54 2.95 -0.28
CA CYS A 84 -9.40 2.10 -0.60
C CYS A 84 -8.48 1.90 0.62
N VAL A 85 -8.15 2.99 1.33
CA VAL A 85 -7.31 2.92 2.55
C VAL A 85 -7.95 2.02 3.60
N LYS A 86 -9.27 2.17 3.82
CA LYS A 86 -10.02 1.32 4.77
C LYS A 86 -10.00 -0.16 4.37
N ALA A 87 -10.11 -0.46 3.07
CA ALA A 87 -10.01 -1.83 2.55
C ALA A 87 -8.60 -2.41 2.74
N ILE A 88 -7.55 -1.68 2.34
CA ILE A 88 -6.14 -2.11 2.50
C ILE A 88 -5.77 -2.32 3.97
N ARG A 89 -6.30 -1.48 4.88
CA ARG A 89 -6.05 -1.63 6.32
C ARG A 89 -6.49 -2.98 6.87
N ARG A 90 -7.57 -3.57 6.33
CA ARG A 90 -8.01 -4.93 6.71
C ARG A 90 -6.97 -5.98 6.33
N TYR A 91 -6.43 -5.91 5.10
CA TYR A 91 -5.37 -6.83 4.66
C TYR A 91 -4.08 -6.67 5.46
N LEU A 92 -3.69 -5.44 5.79
CA LEU A 92 -2.51 -5.19 6.64
C LEU A 92 -2.64 -5.80 8.04
N LEU A 93 -3.86 -5.88 8.58
CA LEU A 93 -4.12 -6.52 9.87
C LEU A 93 -4.15 -8.06 9.76
N GLN A 94 -4.68 -8.58 8.64
CA GLN A 94 -4.83 -10.02 8.42
C GLN A 94 -3.55 -10.71 7.94
N MET A 95 -2.63 -9.97 7.30
CA MET A 95 -1.43 -10.52 6.67
C MET A 95 -0.17 -9.82 7.22
N PRO A 96 0.43 -10.33 8.32
CA PRO A 96 1.60 -9.69 8.94
C PRO A 96 2.81 -9.56 8.01
N ALA A 97 2.98 -10.46 7.04
CA ALA A 97 4.05 -10.39 6.04
C ALA A 97 3.88 -9.23 5.04
N LEU A 98 2.67 -8.68 4.88
CA LEU A 98 2.35 -7.71 3.83
C LEU A 98 3.11 -6.40 3.97
N ARG A 99 3.14 -5.83 5.18
CA ARG A 99 3.77 -4.53 5.45
C ARG A 99 5.29 -4.54 5.17
N PRO A 100 6.09 -5.48 5.71
CA PRO A 100 7.53 -5.50 5.43
C PRO A 100 7.82 -5.72 3.93
N LEU A 101 7.04 -6.57 3.24
CA LEU A 101 7.18 -6.77 1.80
C LEU A 101 6.96 -5.47 1.02
N ILE A 102 5.85 -4.75 1.28
CA ILE A 102 5.56 -3.47 0.61
C ILE A 102 6.71 -2.48 0.81
N PHE A 103 7.27 -2.37 2.02
CA PHE A 103 8.35 -1.44 2.32
C PHE A 103 9.61 -1.69 1.51
N VAL A 104 10.05 -2.95 1.45
CA VAL A 104 11.25 -3.35 0.70
C VAL A 104 11.02 -3.15 -0.79
N LEU A 105 9.90 -3.63 -1.31
CA LEU A 105 9.59 -3.55 -2.75
C LEU A 105 9.37 -2.11 -3.22
N LYS A 106 8.71 -1.27 -2.40
CA LYS A 106 8.54 0.15 -2.69
C LYS A 106 9.90 0.85 -2.74
N SER A 107 10.81 0.53 -1.83
CA SER A 107 12.16 1.09 -1.81
C SER A 107 12.98 0.66 -3.03
N LEU A 108 12.89 -0.62 -3.43
CA LEU A 108 13.53 -1.15 -4.64
C LEU A 108 13.05 -0.40 -5.89
N LEU A 109 11.74 -0.28 -6.07
CA LEU A 109 11.17 0.40 -7.24
C LEU A 109 11.45 1.92 -7.23
N SER A 110 11.46 2.54 -6.06
CA SER A 110 11.86 3.94 -5.87
C SER A 110 13.31 4.16 -6.29
N TYR A 111 14.22 3.30 -5.84
CA TYR A 111 15.64 3.38 -6.20
C TYR A 111 15.86 3.27 -7.71
N ARG A 112 15.04 2.48 -8.41
CA ARG A 112 15.09 2.29 -9.87
C ARG A 112 14.22 3.29 -10.67
N ASN A 113 13.60 4.27 -10.02
CA ASN A 113 12.67 5.22 -10.64
C ASN A 113 11.52 4.53 -11.42
N LEU A 114 10.95 3.49 -10.81
CA LEU A 114 9.85 2.67 -11.35
C LEU A 114 8.56 2.81 -10.53
N ASN A 115 8.51 3.72 -9.56
CA ASN A 115 7.39 3.90 -8.62
C ASN A 115 6.49 5.11 -8.90
N ASP A 116 6.69 5.84 -10.00
CA ASP A 116 5.90 7.01 -10.36
C ASP A 116 4.89 6.69 -11.47
N ALA A 117 3.60 6.74 -11.14
CA ALA A 117 2.51 6.50 -12.09
C ALA A 117 2.39 7.60 -13.17
N ALA A 118 2.86 8.83 -12.90
CA ALA A 118 2.91 9.90 -13.90
C ALA A 118 3.95 9.58 -14.99
N GLU A 119 5.04 8.94 -14.60
CA GLU A 119 6.09 8.40 -15.49
C GLU A 119 5.80 6.94 -15.90
N ARG A 120 4.53 6.53 -15.80
CA ARG A 120 4.01 5.21 -16.21
C ARG A 120 4.64 4.01 -15.50
N GLY A 121 5.20 4.25 -14.32
CA GLY A 121 5.67 3.25 -13.37
C GLY A 121 4.54 2.61 -12.56
N LEU A 122 4.93 1.78 -11.60
CA LEU A 122 4.01 1.06 -10.72
C LEU A 122 3.58 1.97 -9.56
N SER A 123 2.28 2.24 -9.46
CA SER A 123 1.76 3.01 -8.33
C SER A 123 1.92 2.25 -7.01
N SER A 124 2.03 2.96 -5.88
CA SER A 124 2.09 2.33 -4.55
C SER A 124 0.85 1.47 -4.25
N TYR A 125 -0.32 1.86 -4.78
CA TYR A 125 -1.55 1.10 -4.62
C TYR A 125 -1.53 -0.20 -5.45
N SER A 126 -1.08 -0.12 -6.70
CA SER A 126 -0.93 -1.29 -7.59
C SER A 126 0.09 -2.28 -6.99
N LEU A 127 1.23 -1.80 -6.49
CA LEU A 127 2.22 -2.63 -5.78
C LEU A 127 1.61 -3.31 -4.55
N THR A 128 0.83 -2.57 -3.76
CA THR A 128 0.16 -3.15 -2.59
C THR A 128 -0.80 -4.27 -2.99
N CYS A 129 -1.56 -4.09 -4.07
CA CYS A 129 -2.46 -5.12 -4.59
C CYS A 129 -1.70 -6.35 -5.10
N MET A 130 -0.53 -6.16 -5.74
CA MET A 130 0.35 -7.27 -6.12
C MET A 130 0.84 -8.04 -4.88
N CYS A 131 1.29 -7.35 -3.83
CA CYS A 131 1.72 -8.02 -2.60
C CYS A 131 0.59 -8.81 -1.94
N ILE A 132 -0.62 -8.25 -1.87
CA ILE A 132 -1.79 -8.96 -1.33
C ILE A 132 -2.09 -10.19 -2.18
N SER A 133 -2.17 -10.03 -3.51
CA SER A 133 -2.46 -11.13 -4.43
C SER A 133 -1.43 -12.25 -4.31
N PHE A 134 -0.15 -11.94 -4.21
CA PHE A 134 0.90 -12.93 -4.02
C PHE A 134 0.72 -13.75 -2.74
N LEU A 135 0.41 -13.08 -1.62
CA LEU A 135 0.17 -13.76 -0.35
C LEU A 135 -1.14 -14.57 -0.35
N GLN A 136 -2.17 -14.11 -1.07
CA GLN A 136 -3.43 -14.85 -1.24
C GLN A 136 -3.24 -16.12 -2.10
N LEU A 137 -2.52 -15.98 -3.22
CA LEU A 137 -2.28 -17.07 -4.17
C LEU A 137 -1.29 -18.10 -3.63
N ASN A 138 -0.28 -17.66 -2.90
CA ASN A 138 0.81 -18.49 -2.40
C ASN A 138 1.37 -19.45 -3.47
N PRO A 139 1.89 -18.92 -4.60
CA PRO A 139 2.20 -19.72 -5.80
C PRO A 139 3.22 -20.84 -5.55
N LYS A 140 4.12 -20.68 -4.58
CA LYS A 140 5.12 -21.68 -4.19
C LYS A 140 4.62 -22.65 -3.10
N ASN A 141 3.32 -22.64 -2.78
CA ASN A 141 2.70 -23.46 -1.73
C ASN A 141 3.48 -23.45 -0.40
N ARG A 142 3.89 -22.27 0.06
CA ARG A 142 4.58 -22.13 1.34
C ARG A 142 3.66 -22.45 2.53
N PRO A 143 4.20 -22.89 3.67
CA PRO A 143 3.40 -23.11 4.87
C PRO A 143 2.64 -21.85 5.27
N LYS A 144 1.37 -21.99 5.69
CA LYS A 144 0.55 -20.84 6.12
C LYS A 144 1.18 -20.05 7.27
N GLU A 145 1.86 -20.75 8.18
CA GLU A 145 2.60 -20.11 9.29
C GLU A 145 3.62 -19.08 8.80
N TRP A 146 4.18 -19.24 7.60
CA TRP A 146 5.11 -18.27 7.04
C TRP A 146 4.45 -16.93 6.71
N ILE A 147 3.16 -16.93 6.41
CA ILE A 147 2.40 -15.72 6.07
C ILE A 147 1.75 -15.12 7.32
N GLU A 148 1.22 -15.99 8.19
CA GLU A 148 0.51 -15.62 9.43
C GLU A 148 1.48 -15.20 10.54
N ASN A 149 2.62 -15.88 10.68
CA ASN A 149 3.62 -15.62 11.72
C ASN A 149 5.06 -15.51 11.15
N PRO A 150 5.29 -14.59 10.20
CA PRO A 150 6.53 -14.53 9.43
C PRO A 150 7.78 -14.26 10.26
N TYR A 151 7.64 -13.56 11.39
CA TYR A 151 8.74 -13.25 12.31
C TYR A 151 9.21 -14.49 13.07
N LYS A 152 8.27 -15.29 13.58
CA LYS A 152 8.56 -16.56 14.26
C LYS A 152 9.14 -17.57 13.27
N ALA A 153 8.54 -17.68 12.08
CA ALA A 153 8.99 -18.57 11.03
C ALA A 153 10.26 -18.10 10.31
N LYS A 154 10.73 -16.87 10.56
CA LYS A 154 11.85 -16.21 9.85
C LYS A 154 11.72 -16.29 8.32
N SER A 155 10.50 -16.16 7.81
CA SER A 155 10.14 -16.45 6.41
C SER A 155 10.22 -15.24 5.46
N LEU A 156 10.34 -14.01 5.99
CA LEU A 156 10.21 -12.78 5.21
C LEU A 156 11.17 -12.69 4.01
N GLY A 157 12.43 -13.14 4.17
CA GLY A 157 13.41 -13.14 3.09
C GLY A 157 13.02 -14.10 1.95
N ILE A 158 12.46 -15.25 2.31
CA ILE A 158 11.99 -16.24 1.32
C ILE A 158 10.75 -15.71 0.60
N LEU A 159 9.79 -15.15 1.34
CA LEU A 159 8.58 -14.54 0.75
C LEU A 159 8.93 -13.38 -0.20
N LEU A 160 9.94 -12.57 0.15
CA LEU A 160 10.44 -11.50 -0.72
C LEU A 160 11.01 -12.06 -2.01
N ARG A 161 11.89 -13.07 -1.93
CA ARG A 161 12.49 -13.69 -3.11
C ARG A 161 11.42 -14.32 -4.00
N ASP A 162 10.52 -15.11 -3.40
CA ASP A 162 9.44 -15.77 -4.12
C ASP A 162 8.50 -14.75 -4.80
N PHE A 163 8.23 -13.60 -4.19
CA PHE A 163 7.50 -12.50 -4.82
C PHE A 163 8.23 -11.97 -6.06
N LEU A 164 9.53 -11.70 -5.93
CA LEU A 164 10.36 -11.15 -7.00
C LEU A 164 10.41 -12.10 -8.19
N GLU A 165 10.67 -13.39 -7.94
CA GLU A 165 10.71 -14.45 -8.94
C GLU A 165 9.35 -14.61 -9.65
N TYR A 166 8.27 -14.69 -8.87
CA TYR A 166 6.92 -14.87 -9.39
C TYR A 166 6.52 -13.74 -10.35
N TYR A 167 6.67 -12.47 -9.94
CA TYR A 167 6.28 -11.35 -10.81
C TYR A 167 7.29 -11.03 -11.91
N ALA A 168 8.53 -11.51 -11.83
CA ALA A 168 9.51 -11.38 -12.90
C ALA A 168 9.26 -12.38 -14.04
N VAL A 169 8.97 -13.64 -13.69
CA VAL A 169 9.03 -14.77 -14.64
C VAL A 169 7.69 -15.50 -14.77
N GLU A 170 7.03 -15.82 -13.67
CA GLU A 170 5.92 -16.80 -13.64
C GLU A 170 4.54 -16.18 -13.87
N PHE A 171 4.32 -14.93 -13.48
CA PHE A 171 3.00 -14.30 -13.53
C PHE A 171 2.48 -14.23 -14.99
N PRO A 172 1.28 -14.75 -15.29
CA PRO A 172 0.72 -14.78 -16.64
C PRO A 172 0.14 -13.41 -17.03
N TYR A 173 1.03 -12.47 -17.37
CA TYR A 173 0.67 -11.10 -17.71
C TYR A 173 -0.30 -11.01 -18.89
N ALA A 174 -0.12 -11.85 -19.91
CA ALA A 174 -0.91 -11.80 -21.15
C ALA A 174 -2.37 -12.23 -20.92
N GLU A 175 -2.59 -13.24 -20.09
CA GLU A 175 -3.88 -13.92 -19.96
C GLU A 175 -4.69 -13.47 -18.75
N SER A 176 -4.04 -13.04 -17.66
CA SER A 176 -4.69 -12.89 -16.36
C SER A 176 -4.63 -11.48 -15.80
N TYR A 177 -5.68 -11.11 -15.05
CA TYR A 177 -5.67 -9.94 -14.18
C TYR A 177 -5.82 -10.34 -12.72
N ILE A 178 -5.35 -9.47 -11.83
CA ILE A 178 -5.43 -9.67 -10.38
C ILE A 178 -6.80 -9.21 -9.88
N SER A 179 -7.54 -10.10 -9.22
CA SER A 179 -8.68 -9.73 -8.37
C SER A 179 -8.36 -10.02 -6.91
N VAL A 180 -7.95 -8.98 -6.18
CA VAL A 180 -7.68 -9.08 -4.73
C VAL A 180 -8.96 -9.41 -3.95
N LEU A 181 -10.12 -8.93 -4.41
CA LEU A 181 -11.41 -9.21 -3.77
C LEU A 181 -11.75 -10.70 -3.79
N GLN A 182 -11.44 -11.38 -4.89
CA GLN A 182 -11.68 -12.81 -5.03
C GLN A 182 -10.48 -13.67 -4.60
N GLY A 183 -9.34 -13.05 -4.28
CA GLY A 183 -8.12 -13.74 -3.91
C GLY A 183 -7.53 -14.63 -5.00
N ARG A 184 -7.83 -14.35 -6.28
CA ARG A 184 -7.42 -15.20 -7.40
C ARG A 184 -7.10 -14.40 -8.66
N LEU A 185 -6.45 -15.08 -9.60
CA LEU A 185 -6.29 -14.59 -10.97
C LEU A 185 -7.54 -14.91 -11.79
N LEU A 186 -7.93 -13.97 -12.64
CA LEU A 186 -9.08 -14.12 -13.53
C LEU A 186 -8.66 -13.84 -14.97
N PRO A 187 -9.26 -14.52 -15.97
CA PRO A 187 -8.89 -14.32 -17.37
C PRO A 187 -9.25 -12.90 -17.84
N LYS A 188 -8.33 -12.19 -18.49
CA LYS A 188 -8.61 -10.89 -19.13
C LYS A 188 -9.69 -11.00 -20.20
N ALA A 189 -9.75 -12.12 -20.90
CA ALA A 189 -10.80 -12.40 -21.88
C ALA A 189 -12.21 -12.45 -21.29
N SER A 190 -12.35 -12.64 -19.97
CA SER A 190 -13.67 -12.67 -19.30
C SER A 190 -14.28 -11.28 -19.08
N VAL A 191 -13.56 -10.21 -19.40
CA VAL A 191 -13.97 -8.83 -19.12
C VAL A 191 -13.67 -7.88 -20.29
N ASP A 192 -14.46 -6.82 -20.39
CA ASP A 192 -14.41 -5.81 -21.46
C ASP A 192 -13.72 -4.49 -21.02
N TRP A 193 -13.45 -4.31 -19.72
CA TRP A 193 -12.90 -3.07 -19.16
C TRP A 193 -11.36 -3.03 -19.10
N ILE A 194 -10.71 -4.13 -19.52
CA ILE A 194 -9.26 -4.25 -19.68
C ILE A 194 -8.93 -4.08 -21.17
N GLN A 195 -7.90 -3.30 -21.48
CA GLN A 195 -7.47 -3.05 -22.87
C GLN A 195 -6.85 -4.31 -23.47
N LYS A 196 -7.30 -4.69 -24.67
CA LYS A 196 -6.85 -5.91 -25.35
C LYS A 196 -5.56 -5.69 -26.15
N GLU A 197 -5.32 -4.45 -26.57
CA GLU A 197 -4.17 -4.05 -27.39
C GLU A 197 -2.85 -4.17 -26.64
N ASN A 198 -2.92 -4.23 -25.30
CA ASN A 198 -1.78 -4.28 -24.40
C ASN A 198 -1.87 -5.51 -23.48
N ALA A 199 -2.02 -6.69 -24.09
CA ALA A 199 -2.19 -7.94 -23.36
C ALA A 199 -1.07 -8.18 -22.33
N ASP A 200 0.18 -7.83 -22.62
CA ASP A 200 1.32 -8.07 -21.72
C ASP A 200 1.42 -7.10 -20.53
N LEU A 201 0.52 -6.11 -20.41
CA LEU A 201 0.54 -5.18 -19.29
C LEU A 201 -0.14 -5.76 -18.05
N LEU A 202 0.31 -5.33 -16.88
CA LEU A 202 -0.33 -5.66 -15.61
C LEU A 202 -1.74 -5.08 -15.58
N ALA A 203 -2.71 -5.90 -15.19
CA ALA A 203 -4.09 -5.47 -14.95
C ALA A 203 -4.52 -5.88 -13.53
N ILE A 204 -5.12 -4.94 -12.80
CA ILE A 204 -5.56 -5.15 -11.42
C ILE A 204 -6.95 -4.53 -11.23
N GLU A 205 -7.89 -5.33 -10.78
CA GLU A 205 -9.22 -4.84 -10.40
C GLU A 205 -9.15 -3.92 -9.17
N CYS A 206 -9.76 -2.75 -9.26
CA CYS A 206 -9.86 -1.83 -8.12
C CYS A 206 -10.76 -2.38 -7.00
N LEU A 207 -10.32 -2.24 -5.75
CA LEU A 207 -11.04 -2.71 -4.57
C LEU A 207 -12.36 -1.97 -4.28
N VAL A 208 -12.52 -0.76 -4.82
CA VAL A 208 -13.68 0.11 -4.53
C VAL A 208 -14.51 0.36 -5.78
N LYS A 209 -13.85 0.60 -6.92
CA LYS A 209 -14.51 0.85 -8.19
C LYS A 209 -14.42 -0.38 -9.09
N HIS A 210 -15.45 -1.22 -9.07
CA HIS A 210 -15.55 -2.36 -9.97
C HIS A 210 -15.41 -1.93 -11.44
N ARG A 211 -14.88 -2.84 -12.27
CA ARG A 211 -14.63 -2.60 -13.70
C ARG A 211 -13.67 -1.43 -13.98
N ASN A 212 -12.72 -1.20 -13.08
CA ASN A 212 -11.65 -0.21 -13.27
C ASN A 212 -10.29 -0.85 -12.99
N ASP A 213 -9.43 -0.82 -13.99
CA ASP A 213 -8.04 -1.24 -13.87
C ASP A 213 -7.17 -0.16 -13.21
N VAL A 214 -6.58 -0.48 -12.05
CA VAL A 214 -5.70 0.45 -11.33
C VAL A 214 -4.25 0.42 -11.81
N ALA A 215 -3.87 -0.59 -12.60
CA ALA A 215 -2.56 -0.69 -13.22
C ALA A 215 -2.54 -0.16 -14.67
N ARG A 216 -3.67 0.32 -15.20
CA ARG A 216 -3.82 0.80 -16.59
C ARG A 216 -2.75 1.80 -17.05
N ALA A 217 -2.29 2.67 -16.16
CA ALA A 217 -1.27 3.68 -16.49
C ALA A 217 0.15 3.11 -16.51
N THR A 218 0.38 1.91 -15.97
CA THR A 218 1.68 1.28 -15.86
C THR A 218 2.03 0.58 -17.17
N ASN A 219 2.99 1.14 -17.93
CA ASN A 219 3.46 0.54 -19.19
C ASN A 219 4.92 0.08 -19.15
N ARG A 220 5.62 0.32 -18.03
CA ARG A 220 7.03 -0.07 -17.85
C ARG A 220 7.17 -1.48 -17.27
N ILE A 221 6.24 -2.38 -17.59
CA ILE A 221 6.23 -3.76 -17.10
C ILE A 221 7.52 -4.51 -17.43
N PRO A 222 8.10 -4.42 -18.65
CA PRO A 222 9.38 -5.07 -18.93
C PRO A 222 10.50 -4.62 -17.99
N ALA A 223 10.60 -3.32 -17.70
CA ALA A 223 11.61 -2.78 -16.79
C ALA A 223 11.37 -3.19 -15.32
N ILE A 224 10.09 -3.31 -14.90
CA ILE A 224 9.72 -3.80 -13.58
C ILE A 224 10.09 -5.27 -13.43
N ARG A 225 9.80 -6.09 -14.44
CA ARG A 225 10.17 -7.52 -14.47
C ARG A 225 11.67 -7.71 -14.39
N GLU A 226 12.42 -6.94 -15.16
CA GLU A 226 13.89 -6.98 -15.13
C GLU A 226 14.45 -6.54 -13.77
N ALA A 227 13.90 -5.48 -13.18
CA ALA A 227 14.28 -5.04 -11.84
C ALA A 227 14.02 -6.11 -10.77
N PHE A 228 12.89 -6.82 -10.86
CA PHE A 228 12.58 -7.93 -9.96
C PHE A 228 13.46 -9.14 -10.18
N LYS A 229 13.72 -9.51 -11.45
CA LYS A 229 14.62 -10.62 -11.82
C LYS A 229 16.02 -10.38 -11.26
N SER A 230 16.60 -9.23 -11.58
CA SER A 230 17.92 -8.81 -11.10
C SER A 230 18.01 -8.80 -9.57
N ALA A 231 16.97 -8.33 -8.88
CA ALA A 231 16.94 -8.34 -7.41
C ALA A 231 16.88 -9.77 -6.85
N SER A 232 16.09 -10.66 -7.45
CA SER A 232 16.00 -12.07 -7.03
C SER A 232 17.34 -12.79 -7.21
N GLU A 233 17.99 -12.63 -8.36
CA GLU A 233 19.32 -13.19 -8.65
C GLU A 233 20.38 -12.68 -7.68
N THR A 234 20.36 -11.38 -7.40
CA THR A 234 21.28 -10.76 -6.42
C THR A 234 21.10 -11.37 -5.04
N LEU A 235 19.86 -11.59 -4.58
CA LEU A 235 19.57 -12.23 -3.28
C LEU A 235 20.04 -13.68 -3.22
N LEU A 236 20.07 -14.40 -4.35
CA LEU A 236 20.58 -15.78 -4.42
C LEU A 236 22.12 -15.83 -4.40
N GLN A 237 22.77 -14.87 -5.06
CA GLN A 237 24.23 -14.81 -5.16
C GLN A 237 24.91 -14.24 -3.91
N THR A 238 24.19 -13.43 -3.13
CA THR A 238 24.72 -12.81 -1.91
C THR A 238 24.98 -13.89 -0.85
N SER A 239 26.22 -14.01 -0.39
CA SER A 239 26.63 -14.98 0.62
C SER A 239 26.29 -14.46 2.02
N LEU A 240 26.08 -15.35 3.00
CA LEU A 240 25.91 -14.97 4.42
C LEU A 240 27.13 -14.22 5.01
N LYS A 241 28.24 -14.12 4.26
CA LYS A 241 29.44 -13.35 4.62
C LYS A 241 29.33 -11.86 4.28
N ASP A 242 28.37 -11.47 3.45
CA ASP A 242 28.18 -10.08 3.06
C ASP A 242 27.46 -9.30 4.17
N LYS A 243 27.99 -8.13 4.55
CA LYS A 243 27.55 -7.36 5.73
C LYS A 243 26.06 -6.98 5.71
N THR A 244 25.43 -6.88 4.53
CA THR A 244 23.98 -6.59 4.40
C THR A 244 23.38 -7.17 3.11
N THR A 245 22.64 -8.27 3.20
CA THR A 245 21.96 -8.88 2.02
C THR A 245 20.88 -8.00 1.39
N LEU A 246 20.16 -7.19 2.16
CA LEU A 246 19.19 -6.23 1.60
C LEU A 246 19.86 -4.97 1.02
N GLY A 247 21.06 -4.64 1.51
CA GLY A 247 21.80 -3.47 1.05
C GLY A 247 22.30 -3.59 -0.39
N SER A 248 22.43 -4.81 -0.92
CA SER A 248 22.83 -5.06 -2.31
C SER A 248 21.71 -4.77 -3.32
N ILE A 249 20.45 -4.97 -2.92
CA ILE A 249 19.28 -4.68 -3.78
C ILE A 249 18.71 -3.27 -3.57
N ILE A 250 18.88 -2.70 -2.37
CA ILE A 250 18.39 -1.36 -2.01
C ILE A 250 19.54 -0.63 -1.32
N PRO A 251 20.17 0.36 -1.99
CA PRO A 251 21.21 1.13 -1.33
C PRO A 251 20.60 2.00 -0.25
N PHE A 252 21.09 1.81 0.97
CA PHE A 252 20.80 2.70 2.07
C PHE A 252 21.61 3.99 1.89
N LYS A 253 21.03 4.99 1.22
CA LYS A 253 21.53 6.37 1.37
C LYS A 253 21.23 6.74 2.81
N GLY A 254 22.27 6.86 3.63
CA GLY A 254 22.13 7.26 5.03
C GLY A 254 21.13 8.40 5.14
N LEU A 255 20.06 8.17 5.91
CA LEU A 255 19.30 9.27 6.50
C LEU A 255 20.36 10.21 7.10
N GLY A 256 20.39 11.47 6.65
CA GLY A 256 21.12 12.51 7.38
C GLY A 256 20.71 12.38 8.84
N ALA A 257 21.67 11.98 9.67
CA ALA A 257 21.42 11.47 10.99
C ALA A 257 20.78 12.56 11.86
N ARG A 258 19.46 12.49 12.01
CA ARG A 258 18.82 12.70 13.31
C ARG A 258 18.15 11.38 13.65
N ARG A 259 18.87 10.54 14.40
CA ARG A 259 18.25 9.46 15.17
C ARG A 259 17.24 10.11 16.11
N PRO A 260 15.96 9.72 16.10
CA PRO A 260 15.17 9.78 17.32
C PRO A 260 15.82 8.80 18.30
N GLU A 261 16.27 9.29 19.45
CA GLU A 261 16.89 8.58 20.58
C GLU A 261 15.93 7.60 21.29
N VAL A 262 15.14 6.83 20.55
CA VAL A 262 14.20 5.88 21.15
C VAL A 262 14.13 4.66 20.24
N PHE A 263 14.92 3.61 20.55
CA PHE A 263 14.65 2.17 20.35
C PHE A 263 15.97 1.40 20.60
N PRO A 264 16.33 1.09 21.85
CA PRO A 264 17.58 0.37 22.15
C PRO A 264 17.57 -1.13 21.80
N ASP A 265 16.41 -1.77 21.57
CA ASP A 265 16.33 -3.23 21.72
C ASP A 265 16.29 -4.07 20.43
N LEU A 266 16.70 -3.53 19.28
CA LEU A 266 16.70 -4.29 18.01
C LEU A 266 18.06 -4.41 17.32
N VAL A 267 19.14 -4.19 18.07
CA VAL A 267 20.49 -4.61 17.65
C VAL A 267 20.79 -5.96 18.27
N ILE A 268 20.39 -7.04 17.59
CA ILE A 268 20.98 -8.35 17.87
C ILE A 268 22.43 -8.27 17.38
N SER A 269 23.32 -7.91 18.30
CA SER A 269 24.75 -8.01 18.09
C SER A 269 25.09 -9.47 17.78
N SER A 270 25.73 -9.70 16.63
CA SER A 270 26.38 -10.96 16.30
C SER A 270 27.42 -11.30 17.37
N GLN A 271 27.01 -12.02 18.41
CA GLN A 271 27.95 -12.66 19.33
C GLN A 271 28.38 -14.01 18.73
N ARG A 272 29.70 -14.17 18.67
CA ARG A 272 30.40 -15.38 18.22
C ARG A 272 29.91 -16.57 19.04
N LEU A 273 29.62 -17.67 18.36
CA LEU A 273 29.56 -18.99 18.98
C LEU A 273 30.97 -19.36 19.48
N PRO A 274 31.15 -19.78 20.75
CA PRO A 274 32.40 -20.40 21.19
C PRO A 274 32.53 -21.80 20.59
N SER A 275 33.75 -22.15 20.19
CA SER A 275 34.14 -23.47 19.71
C SER A 275 34.37 -24.48 20.85
N SER A 276 34.20 -25.75 20.47
CA SER A 276 34.74 -27.01 21.03
C SER A 276 34.18 -27.60 22.34
N ALA A 277 33.56 -28.78 22.17
CA ALA A 277 33.87 -30.07 22.80
C ALA A 277 33.70 -30.23 24.33
N SER A 278 32.68 -31.00 24.74
CA SER A 278 32.80 -32.41 25.20
C SER A 278 31.64 -32.84 26.11
N MET A 279 31.08 -34.03 25.84
CA MET A 279 30.45 -35.01 26.76
C MET A 279 29.24 -34.57 27.62
N ASP A 280 28.18 -35.35 27.89
CA ASP A 280 27.83 -36.75 27.65
C ASP A 280 26.31 -36.92 27.91
N ARG A 281 25.69 -37.85 27.17
CA ARG A 281 24.56 -38.78 27.47
C ARG A 281 23.48 -38.44 28.52
N LEU A 282 22.21 -38.51 28.08
CA LEU A 282 21.12 -39.39 28.60
C LEU A 282 19.88 -39.22 27.66
N SER A 283 19.59 -40.13 26.73
CA SER A 283 18.72 -41.33 26.85
C SER A 283 17.21 -41.06 27.07
N THR A 284 16.45 -41.46 26.04
CA THR A 284 15.19 -42.23 26.02
C THR A 284 13.83 -41.60 26.41
N ASP A 285 12.95 -41.65 25.38
CA ASP A 285 11.54 -42.05 25.37
C ASP A 285 10.45 -41.16 25.98
N LYS A 286 9.50 -40.73 25.11
CA LYS A 286 8.15 -41.33 25.03
C LYS A 286 7.29 -40.74 23.91
N GLU A 287 6.69 -41.65 23.14
CA GLU A 287 5.54 -41.44 22.27
C GLU A 287 4.27 -41.10 23.07
N GLY A 288 3.29 -40.44 22.43
CA GLY A 288 1.95 -40.32 23.00
C GLY A 288 1.02 -39.28 22.34
N GLN A 289 0.32 -39.70 21.29
CA GLN A 289 -1.09 -39.44 20.95
C GLN A 289 -1.71 -38.02 20.91
N GLN A 290 -2.20 -37.70 19.69
CA GLN A 290 -3.54 -37.23 19.31
C GLN A 290 -4.30 -36.23 20.21
N HIS A 291 -4.70 -35.10 19.63
CA HIS A 291 -6.11 -34.69 19.52
C HIS A 291 -6.30 -33.52 18.54
N SER A 292 -7.18 -33.70 17.56
CA SER A 292 -7.76 -32.63 16.73
C SER A 292 -8.82 -31.86 17.52
N PRO A 293 -9.17 -30.64 17.09
CA PRO A 293 -10.57 -30.42 16.78
C PRO A 293 -10.81 -29.67 15.46
N SER A 294 -11.81 -30.20 14.76
CA SER A 294 -12.51 -29.66 13.60
C SER A 294 -13.35 -28.44 13.98
N PHE A 295 -13.33 -27.37 13.17
CA PHE A 295 -14.39 -26.35 13.22
C PHE A 295 -14.78 -25.84 11.81
N HIS A 296 -15.97 -26.31 11.41
CA HIS A 296 -17.05 -25.64 10.67
C HIS A 296 -16.74 -24.72 9.48
N LYS A 297 -17.01 -25.29 8.29
CA LYS A 297 -17.57 -24.61 7.11
C LYS A 297 -18.85 -23.84 7.49
N LEU A 298 -18.90 -22.55 7.16
CA LEU A 298 -20.15 -21.81 7.01
C LEU A 298 -20.32 -21.45 5.54
N ALA A 299 -21.23 -22.18 4.90
CA ALA A 299 -21.74 -21.90 3.57
C ALA A 299 -22.72 -20.72 3.65
N ILE A 300 -22.58 -19.74 2.77
CA ILE A 300 -23.59 -18.71 2.55
C ILE A 300 -24.34 -19.10 1.28
N THR A 301 -25.58 -19.57 1.47
CA THR A 301 -26.57 -19.79 0.43
C THR A 301 -27.04 -18.46 -0.16
N ALA A 302 -26.99 -18.37 -1.49
CA ALA A 302 -27.66 -17.34 -2.26
C ALA A 302 -29.18 -17.45 -2.10
N ARG A 303 -29.85 -16.30 -1.96
CA ARG A 303 -31.31 -16.21 -2.00
C ARG A 303 -31.69 -15.36 -3.21
N GLU A 304 -32.44 -15.96 -4.10
CA GLU A 304 -33.10 -15.36 -5.26
C GLU A 304 -34.20 -14.41 -4.79
N GLU A 305 -34.34 -13.26 -5.45
CA GLU A 305 -35.57 -12.47 -5.45
C GLU A 305 -35.98 -12.24 -6.91
N ASN A 306 -37.14 -12.77 -7.26
CA ASN A 306 -37.82 -12.56 -8.53
C ASN A 306 -38.98 -11.58 -8.33
N GLU A 307 -39.01 -10.60 -9.23
CA GLU A 307 -40.10 -9.78 -9.77
C GLU A 307 -41.44 -9.58 -9.02
N GLY A 308 -41.87 -8.30 -8.96
CA GLY A 308 -43.17 -7.94 -9.54
C GLY A 308 -44.05 -6.90 -8.82
N LYS A 309 -44.35 -5.83 -9.59
CA LYS A 309 -45.61 -5.05 -9.68
C LYS A 309 -45.75 -3.67 -9.01
N LYS A 310 -45.88 -2.69 -9.94
CA LYS A 310 -46.92 -1.65 -10.12
C LYS A 310 -47.03 -0.46 -9.13
N THR A 311 -47.06 0.72 -9.76
CA THR A 311 -47.29 2.09 -9.25
C THR A 311 -48.78 2.36 -8.92
N PRO A 312 -49.15 3.48 -8.24
CA PRO A 312 -49.34 4.75 -8.94
C PRO A 312 -48.87 6.04 -8.20
N LYS A 313 -48.88 7.11 -8.99
CA LYS A 313 -48.47 8.51 -8.80
C LYS A 313 -49.16 9.26 -7.64
N THR A 314 -48.45 10.20 -7.01
CA THR A 314 -49.02 11.51 -6.61
C THR A 314 -47.99 12.63 -6.70
N LYS A 315 -48.39 13.74 -7.33
CA LYS A 315 -47.68 15.01 -7.50
C LYS A 315 -47.82 15.86 -6.24
N THR A 316 -46.75 16.53 -5.79
CA THR A 316 -46.83 17.91 -5.26
C THR A 316 -45.43 18.55 -5.15
N GLN A 317 -45.35 19.82 -5.53
CA GLN A 317 -44.25 20.79 -5.41
C GLN A 317 -44.91 22.11 -4.95
N PRO A 318 -44.17 23.14 -4.50
CA PRO A 318 -43.31 23.30 -3.32
C PRO A 318 -43.90 24.36 -2.35
N PRO A 319 -43.17 24.84 -1.33
CA PRO A 319 -42.78 26.26 -1.44
C PRO A 319 -41.40 26.65 -0.85
N ASP A 320 -40.84 27.64 -1.54
CA ASP A 320 -40.18 28.88 -1.14
C ASP A 320 -38.96 29.01 -0.18
N ARG A 321 -38.18 30.03 -0.55
CA ARG A 321 -36.89 30.51 -0.04
C ARG A 321 -37.01 31.20 1.32
N THR A 322 -36.00 31.05 2.20
CA THR A 322 -35.14 32.16 2.69
C THR A 322 -34.08 31.71 3.72
N ALA A 323 -32.95 32.42 3.66
CA ALA A 323 -32.04 32.80 4.75
C ALA A 323 -31.06 31.79 5.40
N LEU A 324 -29.79 32.00 5.03
CA LEU A 324 -28.65 32.32 5.91
C LEU A 324 -27.98 31.25 6.81
N GLN A 325 -26.65 31.34 6.71
CA GLN A 325 -25.60 31.05 7.69
C GLN A 325 -24.93 29.66 7.72
N LYS A 326 -23.64 29.74 7.38
CA LYS A 326 -22.49 29.17 8.08
C LYS A 326 -22.66 27.73 8.59
N ASN A 327 -21.95 26.81 7.94
CA ASN A 327 -20.95 25.97 8.60
C ASN A 327 -20.17 25.20 7.52
N VAL A 328 -18.94 25.63 7.25
CA VAL A 328 -17.95 24.73 6.66
C VAL A 328 -17.51 23.83 7.82
N ASN A 329 -18.12 22.65 7.92
CA ASN A 329 -17.61 21.61 8.79
C ASN A 329 -16.29 21.11 8.19
N VAL A 330 -15.18 21.67 8.67
CA VAL A 330 -13.87 21.06 8.52
C VAL A 330 -13.86 19.85 9.44
N SER A 331 -14.27 18.69 8.92
CA SER A 331 -13.97 17.42 9.58
C SER A 331 -12.48 17.17 9.40
N SER A 332 -11.67 17.66 10.32
CA SER A 332 -10.27 17.24 10.46
C SER A 332 -10.25 15.80 10.95
N SER A 333 -10.39 14.84 10.04
CA SER A 333 -9.95 13.47 10.34
C SER A 333 -8.43 13.48 10.28
N THR A 334 -7.78 13.61 11.44
CA THR A 334 -6.34 13.49 11.65
C THR A 334 -5.89 12.05 11.40
N SER A 335 -6.03 11.54 10.18
CA SER A 335 -5.69 10.15 9.82
C SER A 335 -4.22 9.95 9.48
N SER A 336 -3.38 10.96 9.67
CA SER A 336 -1.95 10.89 9.40
C SER A 336 -1.11 10.81 10.66
N SER A 337 -1.60 11.37 11.77
CA SER A 337 -0.96 11.25 13.09
C SER A 337 -1.44 10.01 13.85
N GLN A 338 -2.64 9.49 13.57
CA GLN A 338 -3.12 8.23 14.17
C GLN A 338 -2.51 6.95 13.56
N ILE A 339 -1.73 7.09 12.48
CA ILE A 339 -0.83 6.03 12.02
C ILE A 339 0.56 6.17 12.67
N CYS A 340 0.80 7.19 13.51
CA CYS A 340 2.00 7.28 14.36
C CYS A 340 1.68 7.14 15.85
N GLU A 341 0.44 7.35 16.32
CA GLU A 341 0.11 7.17 17.75
C GLU A 341 -0.32 5.75 18.15
N ALA A 342 -0.66 4.88 17.19
CA ALA A 342 -0.88 3.46 17.47
C ALA A 342 0.45 2.65 17.62
N PHE A 343 1.58 3.35 17.78
CA PHE A 343 2.95 2.84 17.57
C PHE A 343 3.86 2.89 18.81
N LEU A 344 3.29 2.91 20.02
CA LEU A 344 4.05 2.63 21.24
C LEU A 344 3.39 1.49 22.03
N PRO A 345 4.17 0.54 22.58
CA PRO A 345 3.61 -0.44 23.50
C PRO A 345 3.06 0.30 24.70
N LYS A 346 1.82 -0.03 25.11
CA LYS A 346 1.27 0.44 26.38
C LYS A 346 2.14 -0.14 27.48
N GLY A 347 3.02 0.70 28.06
CA GLY A 347 3.73 0.36 29.28
C GLY A 347 2.72 0.14 30.40
N THR A 348 2.73 -1.06 30.95
CA THR A 348 2.05 -1.42 32.18
C THR A 348 2.56 -0.48 33.28
N ARG A 349 1.69 0.37 33.80
CA ARG A 349 1.91 1.04 35.09
C ARG A 349 1.44 0.07 36.15
N ASP A 350 2.34 -0.76 36.67
CA ASP A 350 2.18 -1.38 37.98
C ASP A 350 3.09 -0.61 38.94
N GLY A 351 2.47 -0.07 39.99
CA GLY A 351 3.11 0.81 40.96
C GLY A 351 3.88 0.05 42.04
N LEU A 352 4.98 0.65 42.48
CA LEU A 352 5.27 1.07 43.85
C LEU A 352 6.60 1.83 43.85
#